data_AF-A0A443QDI1-F1
#
_entry.id   AF-A0A443QDI1-F1
#
_cell.length_a   1.000
_cell.length_b   1.000
_cell.length_c   1.000
_cell.angle_alpha   90.00
_cell.angle_beta   90.00
_cell.angle_gamma   90.00
#
_symmetry.space_group_name_H-M   'P 1'
#
loop_
_entity.id
_entity.type
_entity.pdbx_description
1 polymer ?
#
loop_
_entity_poly.entity_id
_entity_poly.type
_entity_poly.pdbx_seq_one_letter_code
_entity_poly.pdbx_strand_id
1 'polypeptide(L)'
;MEKRINENVTLGKGPFVSAFANANEGDASPNISGPRCIDSGLPCDEITSTCGRKSENCVANGPGTDIFESMEIIGKRQVKDDVQFIHQFIEITSVTVELPNGKIGKTCKSAMGYSFAAGTIDGSGQFNFQQSTTRSTFYWNFLRNLIFKRPSQEMIECHKPKPILIPTGE
;
A
#
# COMPACT_ATOMS: atom_id res chain seq x y z
N MET A 1 -6.77 -12.89 -22.40
CA MET A 1 -6.58 -12.30 -23.75
C MET A 1 -5.79 -13.24 -24.65
N GLU A 2 -4.64 -13.73 -24.21
CA GLU A 2 -3.78 -14.64 -24.99
C GLU A 2 -4.48 -15.93 -25.44
N LYS A 3 -5.15 -16.67 -24.54
CA LYS A 3 -5.92 -17.89 -24.93
C LYS A 3 -6.98 -17.62 -26.00
N ARG A 4 -7.55 -16.41 -26.03
CA ARG A 4 -8.58 -16.03 -27.01
C ARG A 4 -7.99 -15.76 -28.40
N ILE A 5 -6.77 -15.24 -28.47
CA ILE A 5 -6.14 -14.80 -29.72
C ILE A 5 -5.19 -15.87 -30.27
N ASN A 6 -4.44 -16.54 -29.40
CA ASN A 6 -3.62 -17.70 -29.75
C ASN A 6 -4.49 -18.97 -29.77
N GLU A 7 -5.47 -19.02 -30.67
CA GLU A 7 -6.36 -20.19 -30.80
C GLU A 7 -5.57 -21.51 -30.93
N ASN A 8 -6.08 -22.60 -30.35
CA ASN A 8 -5.50 -23.94 -30.43
C ASN A 8 -4.07 -24.14 -29.88
N VAL A 9 -3.58 -23.22 -29.04
CA VAL A 9 -2.37 -23.47 -28.24
C VAL A 9 -2.64 -23.50 -26.74
N THR A 10 -1.79 -24.21 -26.01
CA THR A 10 -1.83 -24.28 -24.55
C THR A 10 -1.57 -22.90 -23.93
N LEU A 11 -2.14 -22.66 -22.74
CA LEU A 11 -1.88 -21.46 -21.95
C LEU A 11 -0.37 -21.16 -21.85
N GLY A 12 0.01 -19.89 -22.04
CA GLY A 12 1.41 -19.44 -22.03
C GLY A 12 2.22 -19.75 -23.30
N LYS A 13 1.60 -20.27 -24.36
CA LYS A 13 2.23 -20.44 -25.69
C LYS A 13 1.50 -19.61 -26.75
N GLY A 14 2.18 -19.39 -27.87
CA GLY A 14 1.66 -18.69 -29.04
C GLY A 14 2.38 -17.36 -29.32
N PRO A 15 2.17 -16.80 -30.52
CA PRO A 15 2.88 -15.59 -30.96
C PRO A 15 2.31 -14.30 -30.38
N PHE A 16 1.04 -14.26 -29.99
CA PHE A 16 0.42 -13.08 -29.39
C PHE A 16 0.71 -13.01 -27.89
N VAL A 17 1.23 -11.87 -27.43
CA VAL A 17 1.54 -11.60 -26.02
C VAL A 17 0.64 -10.48 -25.52
N SER A 18 0.08 -10.64 -24.32
CA SER A 18 -0.72 -9.61 -23.66
C SER A 18 -0.19 -9.36 -22.26
N ALA A 19 0.20 -8.11 -21.98
CA ALA A 19 0.61 -7.69 -20.65
C ALA A 19 -0.37 -6.67 -20.07
N PHE A 20 -0.62 -6.76 -18.77
CA PHE A 20 -1.31 -5.73 -17.99
C PHE A 20 -0.24 -5.03 -17.16
N ALA A 21 -0.03 -3.75 -17.41
CA ALA A 21 0.92 -2.94 -16.66
C ALA A 21 0.21 -2.31 -15.45
N ASN A 22 0.84 -2.40 -14.27
CA ASN A 22 0.33 -1.70 -13.08
C ASN A 22 0.41 -0.18 -13.29
N ALA A 23 -0.56 0.54 -12.72
CA ALA A 23 -0.57 2.01 -12.71
C ALA A 23 -0.33 2.55 -11.29
N ASN A 24 -1.11 3.55 -10.86
CA ASN A 24 -1.09 4.13 -9.51
C ASN A 24 -2.02 3.35 -8.57
N GLU A 25 -1.63 2.14 -8.19
CA GLU A 25 -2.47 1.21 -7.42
C GLU A 25 -2.22 1.27 -5.90
N GLY A 26 -1.60 2.35 -5.41
CA GLY A 26 -1.17 2.44 -4.01
C GLY A 26 -2.31 2.41 -2.98
N ASP A 27 -3.49 2.90 -3.36
CA ASP A 27 -4.72 2.97 -2.57
C ASP A 27 -5.92 2.31 -3.27
N ALA A 28 -5.69 1.63 -4.40
CA ALA A 28 -6.72 0.94 -5.14
C ALA A 28 -6.82 -0.52 -4.68
N SER A 29 -8.00 -0.93 -4.20
CA SER A 29 -8.26 -2.34 -3.88
C SER A 29 -9.15 -2.98 -4.95
N PRO A 30 -8.85 -4.22 -5.39
CA PRO A 30 -9.74 -5.00 -6.26
C PRO A 30 -11.02 -5.45 -5.53
N ASN A 31 -11.06 -5.33 -4.21
CA ASN A 31 -12.15 -5.80 -3.36
C ASN A 31 -13.29 -4.77 -3.26
N ILE A 32 -14.07 -4.67 -4.33
CA ILE A 32 -15.07 -3.60 -4.49
C ILE A 32 -16.31 -3.70 -3.59
N SER A 33 -16.48 -4.78 -2.82
CA SER A 33 -17.62 -4.94 -1.90
C SER A 33 -17.49 -4.12 -0.60
N GLY A 34 -16.34 -3.46 -0.41
CA GLY A 34 -16.04 -2.62 0.76
C GLY A 34 -15.65 -3.43 2.01
N PRO A 35 -14.95 -2.80 2.98
CA PRO A 35 -14.43 -3.47 4.16
C PRO A 35 -15.54 -3.77 5.19
N ARG A 36 -15.60 -5.02 5.66
CA ARG A 36 -16.56 -5.50 6.67
C ARG A 36 -15.91 -6.37 7.73
N CYS A 37 -16.54 -6.40 8.89
CA CYS A 37 -16.13 -7.22 10.02
C CYS A 37 -16.50 -8.69 9.80
N ILE A 38 -15.53 -9.59 9.86
CA ILE A 38 -15.74 -11.03 9.63
C ILE A 38 -16.69 -11.69 10.65
N ASP A 39 -16.77 -11.13 11.86
CA ASP A 39 -17.56 -11.66 12.97
C ASP A 39 -19.03 -11.21 12.94
N SER A 40 -19.28 -9.97 12.52
CA SER A 40 -20.57 -9.29 12.66
C SER A 40 -21.17 -8.87 11.32
N GLY A 41 -20.40 -8.86 10.23
CA GLY A 41 -20.82 -8.41 8.90
C GLY A 41 -21.02 -6.90 8.77
N LEU A 42 -20.83 -6.14 9.85
CA LEU A 42 -20.96 -4.69 9.87
C LEU A 42 -19.81 -4.01 9.09
N PRO A 43 -20.03 -2.80 8.55
CA PRO A 43 -18.94 -1.99 7.99
C PRO A 43 -17.83 -1.75 9.02
N CYS A 44 -16.58 -1.77 8.57
CA CYS A 44 -15.46 -1.39 9.43
C CYS A 44 -15.46 0.11 9.74
N ASP A 45 -14.74 0.51 10.79
CA ASP A 45 -14.37 1.91 10.98
C ASP A 45 -13.47 2.41 9.84
N GLU A 46 -13.88 3.47 9.14
CA GLU A 46 -13.21 3.93 7.92
C GLU A 46 -11.81 4.52 8.16
N ILE A 47 -11.59 5.14 9.33
CA ILE A 47 -10.34 5.84 9.63
C ILE A 47 -9.25 4.86 10.07
N THR A 48 -9.65 3.84 10.84
CA THR A 48 -8.72 2.90 11.48
C THR A 48 -8.72 1.52 10.85
N SER A 49 -9.68 1.22 9.98
CA SER A 49 -9.92 -0.10 9.39
C SER A 49 -10.03 -1.19 10.46
N THR A 50 -10.83 -0.92 11.50
CA THR A 50 -10.98 -1.86 12.64
C THR A 50 -12.42 -2.25 12.93
N CYS A 51 -12.55 -3.42 13.55
CA CYS A 51 -13.78 -3.96 14.12
C CYS A 51 -13.55 -4.13 15.63
N GLY A 52 -14.14 -3.25 16.44
CA GLY A 52 -13.90 -3.25 17.89
C GLY A 52 -12.43 -3.09 18.28
N ARG A 53 -11.69 -2.22 17.56
CA ARG A 53 -10.23 -1.97 17.68
C ARG A 53 -9.29 -3.06 17.15
N LYS A 54 -9.82 -4.12 16.55
CA LYS A 54 -9.01 -5.16 15.89
C LYS A 54 -9.03 -4.95 14.39
N SER A 55 -7.85 -4.76 13.79
CA SER A 55 -7.69 -4.64 12.34
C SER A 55 -7.79 -5.99 11.63
N GLU A 56 -7.36 -7.08 12.27
CA GLU A 56 -7.39 -8.45 11.73
C GLU A 56 -8.80 -8.92 11.32
N ASN A 57 -9.83 -8.34 11.95
CA ASN A 57 -11.22 -8.70 11.67
C ASN A 57 -11.85 -7.89 10.53
N CYS A 58 -11.16 -6.87 10.00
CA CYS A 58 -11.69 -6.00 8.96
C CYS A 58 -11.15 -6.41 7.59
N VAL A 59 -12.03 -6.92 6.71
CA VAL A 59 -11.63 -7.45 5.40
C VAL A 59 -12.58 -6.93 4.31
N ALA A 60 -12.03 -6.54 3.16
CA ALA A 60 -12.81 -6.24 1.96
C ALA A 60 -12.86 -7.46 1.03
N ASN A 61 -13.99 -7.67 0.38
CA ASN A 61 -14.19 -8.81 -0.53
C ASN A 61 -14.34 -8.36 -2.00
N GLY A 62 -13.93 -9.24 -2.92
CA GLY A 62 -14.16 -9.09 -4.35
C GLY A 62 -15.64 -9.22 -4.74
N PRO A 63 -15.98 -8.98 -6.02
CA PRO A 63 -17.35 -9.05 -6.52
C PRO A 63 -17.83 -10.46 -6.84
N GLY A 64 -16.93 -11.45 -6.88
CA GLY A 64 -17.26 -12.84 -7.13
C GLY A 64 -17.69 -13.57 -5.86
N THR A 65 -18.30 -14.74 -6.05
CA THR A 65 -18.64 -15.66 -4.97
C THR A 65 -17.40 -16.28 -4.31
N ASP A 66 -16.29 -16.31 -5.06
CA ASP A 66 -14.96 -16.65 -4.57
C ASP A 66 -13.88 -15.72 -5.15
N ILE A 67 -12.64 -15.98 -4.74
CA ILE A 67 -11.48 -15.19 -5.18
C ILE A 67 -11.18 -15.36 -6.68
N PHE A 68 -11.46 -16.52 -7.26
CA PHE A 68 -11.17 -16.82 -8.67
C PHE A 68 -12.14 -16.10 -9.61
N GLU A 69 -13.43 -16.10 -9.28
CA GLU A 69 -14.46 -15.37 -10.00
C GLU A 69 -14.26 -13.86 -9.90
N SER A 70 -13.86 -13.37 -8.71
CA SER A 70 -13.49 -11.97 -8.49
C SER A 70 -12.36 -11.52 -9.42
N MET A 71 -11.31 -12.34 -9.55
CA MET A 71 -10.18 -12.06 -10.46
C MET A 71 -10.62 -12.00 -11.93
N GLU A 72 -11.52 -12.89 -12.37
CA GLU A 72 -11.99 -12.94 -13.76
C GLU A 72 -12.81 -11.69 -14.13
N ILE A 73 -13.69 -11.23 -13.22
CA ILE A 73 -14.55 -10.06 -13.44
C ILE A 73 -13.71 -8.79 -13.59
N ILE A 74 -12.66 -8.63 -12.77
CA ILE A 74 -11.81 -7.44 -12.76
C ILE A 74 -10.92 -7.40 -14.01
N GLY A 75 -10.31 -8.53 -14.39
CA GLY A 75 -9.42 -8.61 -15.55
C GLY A 75 -10.08 -8.28 -16.90
N LYS A 76 -11.42 -8.42 -17.00
CA LYS A 76 -12.17 -8.10 -18.23
C LYS A 76 -12.42 -6.61 -18.45
N ARG A 77 -12.20 -5.74 -17.44
CA ARG A 77 -12.63 -4.33 -17.45
C ARG A 77 -11.55 -3.32 -17.85
N GLN A 78 -10.32 -3.73 -18.17
CA GLN A 78 -9.18 -2.81 -18.35
C GLN A 78 -8.71 -2.71 -19.82
N VAL A 79 -9.10 -1.68 -20.61
CA VAL A 79 -8.45 -1.33 -21.90
C VAL A 79 -8.64 0.16 -22.31
N LYS A 80 -7.56 0.95 -22.51
CA LYS A 80 -7.41 1.99 -23.59
C LYS A 80 -6.05 2.74 -23.71
N ASP A 81 -5.68 3.02 -24.98
CA ASP A 81 -4.83 3.99 -25.74
C ASP A 81 -3.64 4.86 -25.25
N ASP A 82 -2.78 5.11 -26.27
CA ASP A 82 -1.69 6.06 -26.62
C ASP A 82 -0.50 6.36 -25.69
N VAL A 83 0.71 6.48 -26.28
CA VAL A 83 2.00 6.38 -25.57
C VAL A 83 2.98 7.51 -25.91
N GLN A 84 3.54 8.15 -24.87
CA GLN A 84 4.74 9.00 -24.90
C GLN A 84 5.65 8.64 -23.69
N PHE A 85 6.97 8.87 -23.77
CA PHE A 85 7.89 8.53 -22.66
C PHE A 85 8.92 9.62 -22.37
N ILE A 86 9.23 9.80 -21.07
CA ILE A 86 10.30 10.64 -20.53
C ILE A 86 10.88 9.90 -19.31
N HIS A 87 12.20 9.98 -19.09
CA HIS A 87 12.87 9.29 -17.99
C HIS A 87 13.95 10.16 -17.33
N GLN A 88 14.05 10.11 -16.00
CA GLN A 88 15.10 10.77 -15.22
C GLN A 88 15.44 9.96 -13.95
N PHE A 89 16.72 9.90 -13.61
CA PHE A 89 17.16 9.45 -12.28
C PHE A 89 17.20 10.63 -11.32
N ILE A 90 16.54 10.48 -10.16
CA ILE A 90 16.43 11.53 -9.15
C ILE A 90 16.88 10.97 -7.80
N GLU A 91 17.73 11.70 -7.09
CA GLU A 91 18.05 11.42 -5.70
C GLU A 91 16.91 11.89 -4.79
N ILE A 92 15.96 10.99 -4.50
CA ILE A 92 14.73 11.35 -3.77
C ILE A 92 14.98 11.70 -2.28
N THR A 93 16.18 11.53 -1.75
CA THR A 93 16.51 11.83 -0.35
C THR A 93 16.73 13.33 -0.08
N SER A 94 16.87 14.14 -1.13
CA SER A 94 17.27 15.55 -1.03
C SER A 94 16.52 16.49 -1.99
N VAL A 95 15.37 16.07 -2.51
CA VAL A 95 14.54 16.86 -3.44
C VAL A 95 13.87 18.01 -2.69
N THR A 96 14.02 19.20 -3.24
CA THR A 96 13.32 20.41 -2.77
C THR A 96 11.98 20.52 -3.50
N VAL A 97 10.90 20.70 -2.76
CA VAL A 97 9.53 20.78 -3.28
C VAL A 97 8.93 22.10 -2.88
N GLU A 98 8.49 22.89 -3.87
CA GLU A 98 7.68 24.07 -3.61
C GLU A 98 6.21 23.67 -3.47
N LEU A 99 5.63 23.97 -2.31
CA LEU A 99 4.24 23.68 -2.02
C LEU A 99 3.33 24.78 -2.61
N PRO A 100 2.04 24.49 -2.90
CA PRO A 100 1.10 25.47 -3.45
C PRO A 100 0.94 26.75 -2.63
N ASN A 101 1.30 26.72 -1.34
CA ASN A 101 1.28 27.86 -0.44
C ASN A 101 2.61 28.64 -0.39
N GLY A 102 3.55 28.38 -1.31
CA GLY A 102 4.86 29.02 -1.40
C GLY A 102 5.88 28.54 -0.36
N LYS A 103 5.52 27.57 0.50
CA LYS A 103 6.48 26.97 1.43
C LYS A 103 7.38 25.99 0.69
N ILE A 104 8.66 26.02 1.04
CA ILE A 104 9.64 25.07 0.53
C ILE A 104 9.74 23.90 1.50
N GLY A 105 9.39 22.70 1.03
CA GLY A 105 9.62 21.43 1.69
C GLY A 105 10.86 20.74 1.14
N LYS A 106 11.39 19.78 1.90
CA LYS A 106 12.46 18.89 1.46
C LYS A 106 12.07 17.46 1.73
N THR A 107 12.37 16.56 0.81
CA THR A 107 12.20 15.12 1.05
C THR A 107 13.17 14.63 2.12
N CYS A 108 12.83 13.49 2.71
CA CYS A 108 13.58 12.91 3.82
C CYS A 108 14.33 11.66 3.37
N LYS A 109 15.38 11.29 4.11
CA LYS A 109 15.93 9.93 4.08
C LYS A 109 14.81 8.91 4.37
N SER A 110 14.88 7.73 3.76
CA SER A 110 13.82 6.73 3.83
C SER A 110 13.60 6.22 5.27
N ALA A 111 12.33 6.12 5.67
CA ALA A 111 11.94 5.54 6.95
C ALA A 111 10.50 5.01 6.88
N MET A 112 10.25 3.86 7.52
CA MET A 112 8.92 3.25 7.62
C MET A 112 8.29 3.59 8.96
N GLY A 113 7.01 4.00 8.93
CA GLY A 113 6.26 4.38 10.13
C GLY A 113 5.64 3.18 10.85
N TYR A 114 5.10 3.39 12.05
CA TYR A 114 4.43 2.31 12.82
C TYR A 114 3.31 1.63 12.02
N SER A 115 2.51 2.41 11.29
CA SER A 115 1.41 1.87 10.48
C SER A 115 1.85 0.96 9.34
N PHE A 116 3.13 0.94 8.96
CA PHE A 116 3.66 -0.08 8.05
C PHE A 116 3.46 -1.50 8.59
N ALA A 117 3.66 -1.70 9.90
CA ALA A 117 3.47 -2.99 10.54
C ALA A 117 1.99 -3.35 10.79
N ALA A 118 1.05 -2.43 10.50
CA ALA A 118 -0.39 -2.69 10.56
C ALA A 118 -0.92 -3.44 9.34
N GLY A 119 -0.13 -3.51 8.25
CA GLY A 119 -0.59 -4.05 6.97
C GLY A 119 -1.73 -3.20 6.38
N THR A 120 -2.52 -3.82 5.51
CA THR A 120 -3.71 -3.22 4.90
C THR A 120 -4.93 -4.12 5.09
N ILE A 121 -6.09 -3.71 4.57
CA ILE A 121 -7.30 -4.55 4.55
C ILE A 121 -7.17 -5.77 3.61
N ASP A 122 -6.21 -5.73 2.68
CA ASP A 122 -5.92 -6.85 1.78
C ASP A 122 -4.93 -7.85 2.41
N GLY A 123 -4.30 -7.49 3.54
CA GLY A 123 -3.38 -8.33 4.30
C GLY A 123 -3.01 -7.66 5.62
N SER A 124 -3.62 -8.12 6.72
CA SER A 124 -3.42 -7.53 8.03
C SER A 124 -1.99 -7.74 8.54
N GLY A 125 -1.44 -6.73 9.20
CA GLY A 125 -0.18 -6.82 9.91
C GLY A 125 -0.29 -7.66 11.19
N GLN A 126 0.82 -7.76 11.92
CA GLN A 126 0.90 -8.51 13.17
C GLN A 126 1.09 -7.56 14.37
N PHE A 127 0.91 -8.08 15.59
CA PHE A 127 1.19 -7.35 16.84
C PHE A 127 0.33 -6.11 17.11
N ASN A 128 -0.91 -6.07 16.59
CA ASN A 128 -1.90 -5.01 16.84
C ASN A 128 -1.47 -3.59 16.45
N PHE A 129 -0.59 -3.42 15.47
CA PHE A 129 -0.37 -2.10 14.87
C PHE A 129 -1.63 -1.62 14.15
N GLN A 130 -1.86 -0.31 14.19
CA GLN A 130 -3.01 0.33 13.56
C GLN A 130 -2.58 1.28 12.45
N GLN A 131 -3.37 1.36 11.39
CA GLN A 131 -3.20 2.37 10.35
C GLN A 131 -3.41 3.78 10.95
N SER A 132 -2.84 4.80 10.30
CA SER A 132 -2.91 6.21 10.75
C SER A 132 -2.35 6.49 12.16
N THR A 133 -1.43 5.67 12.67
CA THR A 133 -0.77 5.91 13.95
C THR A 133 0.19 7.10 13.84
N THR A 134 -0.07 8.18 14.58
CA THR A 134 0.76 9.41 14.61
C THR A 134 1.58 9.57 15.89
N ARG A 135 1.39 8.68 16.87
CA ARG A 135 2.08 8.71 18.16
C ARG A 135 2.91 7.45 18.34
N SER A 136 4.17 7.62 18.75
CA SER A 136 5.05 6.50 19.09
C SER A 136 4.80 5.99 20.51
N THR A 137 5.11 4.73 20.77
CA THR A 137 5.08 4.15 22.12
C THR A 137 6.50 3.90 22.62
N PHE A 138 6.69 3.92 23.95
CA PHE A 138 8.00 3.63 24.53
C PHE A 138 8.51 2.23 24.15
N TYR A 139 7.64 1.22 24.20
CA TYR A 139 7.97 -0.17 23.88
C TYR A 139 8.53 -0.33 22.47
N TRP A 140 7.82 0.17 21.46
CA TRP A 140 8.25 0.03 20.06
C TRP A 140 9.47 0.89 19.73
N ASN A 141 9.61 2.06 20.36
CA ASN A 141 10.83 2.88 20.24
C ASN A 141 12.05 2.17 20.84
N PHE A 142 11.88 1.51 21.99
CA PHE A 142 12.95 0.74 22.63
C PHE A 142 13.40 -0.42 21.74
N LEU A 143 12.44 -1.23 21.25
CA LEU A 143 12.75 -2.34 20.35
C LEU A 143 13.42 -1.89 19.06
N ARG A 144 12.91 -0.82 18.42
CA ARG A 144 13.58 -0.21 17.25
C ARG A 144 15.02 0.15 17.55
N ASN A 145 15.27 0.85 18.66
CA ASN A 145 16.61 1.33 18.99
C ASN A 145 17.57 0.18 19.33
N LEU A 146 17.05 -0.94 19.86
CA LEU A 146 17.82 -2.14 20.18
C LEU A 146 18.18 -2.96 18.93
N ILE A 147 17.22 -3.13 18.02
CA ILE A 147 17.36 -3.98 16.82
C ILE A 147 18.04 -3.24 15.67
N PHE A 148 17.68 -1.98 15.48
CA PHE A 148 18.20 -1.13 14.41
C PHE A 148 19.13 -0.07 15.04
N LYS A 149 18.72 1.20 14.91
CA LYS A 149 19.45 2.36 15.42
C LYS A 149 18.44 3.40 15.87
N ARG A 150 18.85 4.26 16.79
CA ARG A 150 18.06 5.42 17.17
C ARG A 150 18.05 6.42 16.00
N PRO A 151 16.88 6.78 15.43
CA PRO A 151 16.80 7.77 14.37
C PRO A 151 17.36 9.12 14.82
N SER A 152 18.03 9.82 13.91
CA SER A 152 18.50 11.18 14.15
C SER A 152 17.33 12.15 14.41
N GLN A 153 17.63 13.24 15.09
CA GLN A 153 16.64 14.28 15.36
C GLN A 153 16.11 14.90 14.05
N GLU A 154 16.99 15.08 13.07
CA GLU A 154 16.66 15.55 11.72
C GLU A 154 15.64 14.60 11.04
N MET A 155 15.87 13.29 11.08
CA MET A 155 14.93 12.32 10.48
C MET A 155 13.58 12.33 11.19
N ILE A 156 13.57 12.40 12.53
CA ILE A 156 12.32 12.47 13.31
C ILE A 156 11.52 13.72 12.94
N GLU A 157 12.18 14.87 12.81
CA GLU A 157 11.54 16.13 12.46
C GLU A 157 11.03 16.15 11.02
N CYS A 158 11.84 15.65 10.09
CA CYS A 158 11.48 15.58 8.67
C CYS A 158 10.24 14.71 8.43
N HIS A 159 10.10 13.59 9.16
CA HIS A 159 8.99 12.65 8.97
C HIS A 159 7.72 13.02 9.77
N LYS A 160 7.69 14.09 10.58
CA LYS A 160 6.49 14.43 11.38
C LYS A 160 5.24 14.55 10.48
N PRO A 161 4.09 14.00 10.90
CA PRO A 161 3.78 13.40 12.20
C PRO A 161 4.02 11.87 12.28
N LYS A 162 4.75 11.27 11.34
CA LYS A 162 4.97 9.82 11.25
C LYS A 162 5.91 9.32 12.36
N PRO A 163 5.47 8.39 13.23
CA PRO A 163 6.35 7.73 14.19
C PRO A 163 7.18 6.66 13.47
N ILE A 164 8.50 6.82 13.45
CA ILE A 164 9.43 5.94 12.73
C ILE A 164 9.56 4.60 13.46
N LEU A 165 9.24 3.51 12.78
CA LEU A 165 9.46 2.13 13.23
C LEU A 165 10.81 1.58 12.73
N ILE A 166 11.18 1.85 11.47
CA ILE A 166 12.40 1.34 10.83
C ILE A 166 13.10 2.48 10.07
N PRO A 167 14.25 2.98 10.54
CA PRO A 167 14.99 4.06 9.90
C PRO A 167 15.92 3.54 8.80
N THR A 168 15.38 3.17 7.64
CA THR A 168 16.16 2.50 6.57
C THR A 168 17.26 3.34 5.93
N GLY A 169 17.17 4.66 6.02
CA GLY A 169 18.16 5.59 5.46
C GLY A 169 19.29 5.98 6.41
N GLU A 170 19.41 5.35 7.59
CA GLU A 170 20.39 5.69 8.64
C GLU A 170 21.10 4.50 9.30
#